data_AF-A3HVU4-F1
#
_entry.id   AF-A3HVU4-F1
#
_cell.length_a   1.000
_cell.length_b   1.000
_cell.length_c   1.000
_cell.angle_alpha   90.00
_cell.angle_beta   90.00
_cell.angle_gamma   90.00
#
_symmetry.space_group_name_H-M   'P 1'
#
loop_
_entity.id
_entity.type
_entity.pdbx_description
1 polymer ?
#
loop_
_entity_poly.entity_id
_entity_poly.type
_entity_poly.pdbx_seq_one_letter_code
_entity_poly.pdbx_strand_id
1 'polypeptide(L)'
;MKISSRKGTFKIIQTIKNRDELLVLASWNDIAQQFGSNRAFLVNKSEGLFGVYLCKQECSEFISELLMAVDFNEWEEFNMRDQNASKRYSA
;
A
#
# COMPACT_ATOMS: atom_id res chain seq x y z
N MET A 1 -3.95 -3.01 5.71
CA MET A 1 -4.28 -2.68 4.31
C MET A 1 -3.28 -3.38 3.38
N LYS A 2 -3.69 -3.86 2.20
CA LYS A 2 -2.78 -4.42 1.18
C LYS A 2 -2.95 -3.58 -0.09
N ILE A 3 -1.84 -3.14 -0.68
CA ILE A 3 -1.80 -2.32 -1.89
C ILE A 3 -0.90 -3.04 -2.89
N SER A 4 -1.41 -3.29 -4.08
CA SER A 4 -0.64 -3.85 -5.20
C SER A 4 -0.61 -2.80 -6.32
N SER A 5 0.57 -2.54 -6.88
CA SER A 5 0.75 -1.58 -7.97
C SER A 5 1.88 -2.04 -8.91
N ARG A 6 2.14 -1.29 -9.99
CA ARG A 6 3.32 -1.50 -10.84
C ARG A 6 4.65 -1.36 -10.09
N LYS A 7 4.65 -0.67 -8.96
CA LYS A 7 5.83 -0.48 -8.08
C LYS A 7 6.02 -1.60 -7.04
N GLY A 8 5.15 -2.61 -7.02
CA GLY A 8 5.25 -3.75 -6.10
C GLY A 8 4.01 -3.99 -5.27
N THR A 9 4.09 -5.00 -4.38
CA THR A 9 3.00 -5.38 -3.48
C THR A 9 3.38 -5.15 -2.03
N PHE A 10 2.63 -4.29 -1.34
CA PHE A 10 2.91 -3.85 0.02
C PHE A 10 1.74 -4.16 0.94
N LYS A 11 2.05 -4.62 2.16
CA LYS A 11 1.08 -4.81 3.23
C LYS A 11 1.41 -3.86 4.38
N ILE A 12 0.47 -2.96 4.68
CA ILE A 12 0.61 -1.95 5.72
C ILE A 12 -0.20 -2.40 6.94
N ILE A 13 0.46 -2.44 8.09
CA ILE A 13 -0.09 -2.85 9.39
C ILE A 13 0.16 -1.73 10.39
N GLN A 14 -0.87 -1.30 11.11
CA GLN A 14 -0.67 -0.47 12.28
C GLN A 14 -0.24 -1.36 13.45
N THR A 15 1.00 -1.20 13.90
CA THR A 15 1.59 -2.05 14.95
C THR A 15 1.03 -1.74 16.32
N ILE A 16 0.77 -0.46 16.61
CA ILE A 16 0.23 -0.01 17.90
C ILE A 16 -0.88 1.01 17.68
N LYS A 17 -2.04 0.76 18.31
CA LYS A 17 -3.19 1.67 18.29
C LYS A 17 -2.77 3.03 18.86
N ASN A 18 -3.08 4.10 18.14
CA ASN A 18 -2.76 5.50 18.50
C ASN A 18 -1.27 5.88 18.54
N ARG A 19 -0.35 5.08 17.99
CA ARG A 19 1.02 5.51 17.73
C ARG A 19 1.23 5.91 16.28
N ASP A 20 2.21 6.76 16.07
CA ASP A 20 2.67 7.23 14.77
C ASP A 20 3.69 6.25 14.15
N GLU A 21 3.33 4.97 14.15
CA GLU A 21 4.21 3.90 13.68
C GLU A 21 3.39 2.88 12.88
N LEU A 22 3.82 2.66 11.65
CA LEU A 22 3.22 1.75 10.69
C LEU A 22 4.30 0.80 10.19
N LEU A 23 3.96 -0.49 10.14
CA LEU A 23 4.81 -1.52 9.56
C LEU A 23 4.39 -1.78 8.13
N VAL A 24 5.31 -1.58 7.20
CA VAL A 24 5.14 -1.94 5.79
C VAL A 24 5.90 -3.23 5.53
N LEU A 25 5.23 -4.20 4.92
CA LEU A 25 5.78 -5.51 4.58
C LEU A 25 5.76 -5.70 3.07
N ALA A 26 6.87 -6.17 2.49
CA ALA A 26 6.96 -6.53 1.07
C ALA A 26 8.16 -7.46 0.81
N SER A 27 8.43 -7.78 -0.46
CA SER A 27 9.63 -8.50 -0.86
C SER A 27 10.90 -7.67 -0.62
N TRP A 28 12.07 -8.32 -0.59
CA TRP A 28 13.34 -7.59 -0.47
C TRP A 28 13.51 -6.52 -1.53
N ASN A 29 13.25 -6.86 -2.80
CA ASN A 29 13.46 -5.94 -3.92
C ASN A 29 12.57 -4.71 -3.78
N ASP A 30 11.28 -4.90 -3.43
CA ASP A 30 10.34 -3.79 -3.26
C ASP A 30 10.73 -2.88 -2.09
N ILE A 31 11.14 -3.46 -0.94
CA ILE A 31 11.56 -2.69 0.23
C ILE A 31 12.87 -1.93 -0.06
N ALA A 32 13.88 -2.62 -0.60
CA ALA A 32 15.19 -2.03 -0.84
C ALA A 32 15.14 -0.93 -1.91
N GLN A 33 14.31 -1.10 -2.94
CA GLN A 33 14.12 -0.09 -3.98
C GLN A 33 13.38 1.15 -3.44
N GLN A 34 12.35 0.96 -2.62
CA GLN A 34 11.52 2.08 -2.16
C GLN A 34 12.08 2.80 -0.93
N PHE A 35 12.65 2.07 0.03
CA PHE A 35 13.03 2.60 1.36
C PHE A 35 14.53 2.48 1.66
N GLY A 36 15.30 1.87 0.76
CA GLY A 36 16.71 1.55 0.97
C GLY A 36 16.94 0.34 1.87
N SER A 37 18.11 -0.28 1.75
CA SER A 37 18.48 -1.49 2.49
C SER A 37 18.70 -1.25 3.99
N ASN A 38 19.10 -0.04 4.38
CA ASN A 38 19.53 0.26 5.76
C ASN A 38 18.40 0.21 6.80
N ARG A 39 17.14 0.38 6.36
CA ARG A 39 15.96 0.40 7.25
C ARG A 39 15.16 -0.90 7.20
N ALA A 40 15.54 -1.81 6.31
CA ALA A 40 14.85 -3.04 6.06
C ALA A 40 15.28 -4.12 7.06
N PHE A 41 14.32 -4.90 7.55
CA PHE A 41 14.59 -6.07 8.38
C PHE A 41 13.82 -7.28 7.88
N LEU A 42 14.38 -8.48 8.08
CA LEU A 42 13.75 -9.72 7.70
C LEU A 42 12.64 -10.06 8.71
N VAL A 43 11.41 -10.21 8.21
CA VAL A 43 10.23 -10.53 9.03
C VAL A 43 9.94 -12.02 8.98
N ASN A 44 10.03 -12.63 7.79
CA ASN A 44 9.88 -14.07 7.64
C ASN A 44 10.89 -14.60 6.61
N LYS A 45 11.79 -15.47 7.06
CA LYS A 45 12.83 -16.07 6.22
C LYS A 45 12.26 -17.06 5.20
N SER A 46 11.25 -17.86 5.56
CA SER A 46 10.70 -18.87 4.65
C SER A 46 9.95 -18.26 3.48
N GLU A 47 9.35 -17.09 3.69
CA GLU A 47 8.56 -16.37 2.69
C GLU A 47 9.35 -15.24 2.01
N GLY A 48 10.61 -15.00 2.40
CA GLY A 48 11.38 -13.86 1.90
C GLY A 48 10.69 -12.52 2.17
N LEU A 49 10.01 -12.40 3.31
CA LEU A 49 9.21 -11.23 3.68
C LEU A 49 10.04 -10.27 4.52
N PHE A 50 10.06 -9.01 4.13
CA PHE A 50 10.82 -7.95 4.79
C PHE A 50 9.87 -6.86 5.29
N GLY A 51 10.34 -6.11 6.28
CA GLY A 51 9.61 -5.05 6.93
C GLY A 51 10.40 -3.75 7.02
N VAL A 52 9.67 -2.63 7.05
CA VAL A 52 10.19 -1.31 7.40
C VAL A 52 9.15 -0.57 8.26
N TYR A 53 9.63 0.20 9.22
CA TYR A 53 8.80 1.10 10.02
C TYR A 53 8.77 2.50 9.40
N LEU A 54 7.56 3.03 9.24
CA LEU A 54 7.29 4.38 8.77
C LEU A 54 6.44 5.13 9.81
N CYS A 55 6.64 6.45 9.91
CA CYS A 55 5.64 7.30 10.56
C CYS A 55 4.43 7.50 9.64
N LYS A 56 3.30 8.03 10.15
CA LYS A 56 2.09 8.24 9.33
C LYS A 56 2.33 9.22 8.20
N GLN A 57 3.15 10.25 8.41
CA GLN A 57 3.48 11.22 7.38
C GLN A 57 4.19 10.52 6.20
N GLU A 58 5.30 9.85 6.48
CA GLU A 58 6.08 9.11 5.47
C GLU A 58 5.22 8.05 4.78
N CYS A 59 4.36 7.35 5.53
CA CYS A 59 3.45 6.38 4.96
C CYS A 59 2.38 7.03 4.06
N SER A 60 1.91 8.24 4.37
CA SER A 60 0.94 8.97 3.55
C SER A 60 1.56 9.43 2.24
N GLU A 61 2.81 9.90 2.29
CA GLU A 61 3.61 10.28 1.10
C GLU A 61 3.81 9.04 0.21
N PHE A 62 4.25 7.93 0.81
CA PHE A 62 4.41 6.64 0.13
C PHE A 62 3.11 6.14 -0.54
N ILE A 63 1.98 6.17 0.17
CA ILE A 63 0.69 5.76 -0.39
C ILE A 63 0.30 6.66 -1.56
N SER A 64 0.51 7.97 -1.44
CA SER A 64 0.20 8.93 -2.52
C SER A 64 1.01 8.62 -3.77
N GLU A 65 2.31 8.35 -3.62
CA GLU A 65 3.19 7.96 -4.74
C GLU A 65 2.84 6.61 -5.36
N LEU A 66 2.34 5.66 -4.56
CA LEU A 66 1.83 4.38 -5.05
C LEU A 66 0.55 4.58 -5.85
N LEU A 67 -0.39 5.37 -5.33
CA LEU A 67 -1.67 5.64 -5.98
C LEU A 67 -1.49 6.42 -7.29
N MET A 68 -0.58 7.38 -7.34
CA MET A 68 -0.23 8.07 -8.60
C MET A 68 0.40 7.14 -9.63
N ALA A 69 1.03 6.04 -9.21
CA ALA A 69 1.64 5.05 -10.10
C ALA A 69 0.64 3.97 -10.56
N VAL A 70 -0.53 3.87 -9.92
CA VAL A 70 -1.68 3.15 -10.45
C VAL A 70 -2.32 4.09 -11.48
N ASP A 71 -2.25 3.72 -12.76
CA ASP A 71 -2.73 4.55 -13.87
C ASP A 71 -4.12 5.12 -13.54
N PHE A 72 -4.28 6.44 -13.65
CA PHE A 72 -5.53 7.18 -13.42
C PHE A 72 -6.75 6.56 -14.16
N ASN A 73 -6.50 5.82 -15.25
CA ASN A 73 -7.50 5.07 -16.00
C ASN A 73 -8.17 3.93 -15.20
N GLU A 74 -7.48 3.26 -14.29
CA GLU A 74 -8.09 2.20 -13.47
C GLU A 74 -8.93 2.77 -12.32
N TRP A 75 -8.62 4.00 -11.88
CA TRP A 75 -9.33 4.68 -10.80
C TRP A 75 -10.69 5.26 -11.26
N GLU A 76 -10.77 5.76 -12.49
CA GLU A 76 -12.03 6.16 -13.15
C GLU A 76 -12.99 4.96 -13.33
N GLU A 77 -12.49 3.78 -13.72
CA GLU A 77 -13.31 2.57 -13.82
C GLU A 77 -13.89 2.12 -12.46
N PHE A 78 -13.14 2.32 -11.37
CA PHE A 78 -13.59 1.99 -10.02
C PHE A 78 -14.74 2.91 -9.57
N ASN A 79 -14.66 4.21 -9.88
CA ASN A 79 -15.69 5.19 -9.54
C ASN A 79 -16.94 5.12 -10.44
N MET A 80 -16.82 4.71 -11.71
CA MET A 80 -17.97 4.57 -12.60
C MET A 80 -18.84 3.34 -12.31
N ARG A 81 -18.28 2.26 -11.74
CA ARG A 81 -19.06 1.06 -11.39
C ARG A 81 -20.00 1.29 -10.21
N ASP A 82 -19.62 2.15 -9.27
CA ASP A 82 -20.45 2.46 -8.08
C ASP A 82 -21.66 3.34 -8.44
N GLN A 83 -21.53 4.22 -9.44
CA GLN A 83 -22.64 5.09 -9.87
C GLN A 83 -23.75 4.38 -10.66
N ASN A 84 -23.46 3.20 -11.23
CA ASN A 84 -24.47 2.42 -11.97
C ASN A 84 -25.31 1.49 -11.09
N ALA A 85 -24.92 1.26 -9.83
CA ALA A 85 -25.73 0.48 -8.88
C ALA A 85 -26.93 1.28 -8.33
N SER A 86 -26.86 2.61 -8.34
CA SER A 86 -27.89 3.49 -7.75
C SER A 86 -29.08 3.80 -8.67
N LYS A 87 -29.09 3.33 -9.92
CA LYS A 87 -30.19 3.61 -10.88
C LYS A 87 -31.24 2.49 -11.02
N ARG A 88 -31.26 1.49 -10.14
CA ARG A 88 -32.19 0.35 -10.24
C ARG A 88 -33.31 0.26 -9.20
N TYR A 89 -33.60 1.34 -8.47
CA TYR A 89 -34.82 1.41 -7.66
C TYR A 89 -35.67 2.62 -8.06
N SER A 90 -36.45 2.44 -9.13
CA SER A 90 -37.63 3.25 -9.44
C SER A 90 -38.53 2.41 -10.35
N ALA A 91 -39.33 1.54 -9.74
CA ALA A 91 -40.53 0.94 -10.29
C ALA A 91 -41.57 0.85 -9.17
#